data_AF-F9Q6W2-F1
#
_entry.id   AF-F9Q6W2-F1
#
_cell.length_a   1.000
_cell.length_b   1.000
_cell.length_c   1.000
_cell.angle_alpha   90.00
_cell.angle_beta   90.00
_cell.angle_gamma   90.00
#
_symmetry.space_group_name_H-M   'P 1'
#
loop_
_entity.id
_entity.type
_entity.pdbx_description
1 polymer ?
#
loop_
_entity_poly.entity_id
_entity_poly.type
_entity_poly.pdbx_seq_one_letter_code
_entity_poly.pdbx_strand_id
1 'polypeptide(L)'
;MAIIKNSLTQFDGERALIVYSDQQAAVYNLQQVQRLLKEDGINSNINGLVLLSDWAPTGRADDSAGTEIRYKIEQINANGASALAVSVQQMRRDGVIFTPDVAAKQRYTSDRLNRLVAALTEAYNKQQQDLSSTVVGAFQSGLITDNNGRLALAMDATFAQAWSKLASALPQLGFDTVSEVAGRGQRELKYKPLDKSEWLRFGVSRPDLEKGTYHLQISAVGKQSAAVLSDEDGKALNEDAAKAVYNALAQLLAH
;
A
#
# COMPACT_ATOMS: atom_id res chain seq x y z
N MET A 1 7.11 -9.53 -14.15
CA MET A 1 5.69 -9.80 -13.84
C MET A 1 5.35 -9.01 -12.59
N ALA A 2 4.31 -8.18 -12.62
CA ALA A 2 3.81 -7.52 -11.41
C ALA A 2 3.02 -8.54 -10.60
N ILE A 3 3.39 -8.77 -9.34
CA ILE A 3 2.78 -9.80 -8.50
C ILE A 3 1.76 -9.11 -7.58
N ILE A 4 0.47 -9.29 -7.86
CA ILE A 4 -0.56 -9.02 -6.85
C ILE A 4 -0.56 -10.20 -5.87
N LYS A 5 -0.62 -9.91 -4.57
CA LYS A 5 -0.69 -10.94 -3.54
C LYS A 5 -2.01 -11.71 -3.69
N ASN A 6 -1.93 -13.03 -3.85
CA ASN A 6 -3.04 -13.96 -4.07
C ASN A 6 -3.81 -13.78 -5.40
N SER A 7 -3.15 -13.30 -6.47
CA SER A 7 -3.77 -13.25 -7.81
C SER A 7 -3.35 -14.39 -8.72
N LEU A 8 -4.25 -14.83 -9.59
CA LEU A 8 -3.95 -15.74 -10.70
C LEU A 8 -4.10 -14.99 -12.02
N THR A 9 -3.06 -15.03 -12.86
CA THR A 9 -3.11 -14.54 -14.24
C THR A 9 -3.29 -15.71 -15.19
N GLN A 10 -4.27 -15.64 -16.09
CA GLN A 10 -4.56 -16.68 -17.07
C GLN A 10 -4.86 -16.05 -18.44
N PHE A 11 -4.49 -16.76 -19.52
CA PHE A 11 -4.97 -16.47 -20.86
C PHE A 11 -5.90 -17.62 -21.32
N ASP A 12 -7.12 -17.30 -21.74
CA ASP A 12 -8.16 -18.29 -22.08
C ASP A 12 -8.28 -18.58 -23.59
N GLY A 13 -7.36 -18.06 -24.40
CA GLY A 13 -7.40 -18.14 -25.87
C GLY A 13 -7.87 -16.85 -26.53
N GLU A 14 -8.58 -15.99 -25.80
CA GLU A 14 -9.06 -14.69 -26.30
C GLU A 14 -8.72 -13.53 -25.35
N ARG A 15 -8.68 -13.79 -24.05
CA ARG A 15 -8.57 -12.78 -23.00
C ARG A 15 -7.44 -13.11 -22.05
N ALA A 16 -6.69 -12.09 -21.65
CA ALA A 16 -5.83 -12.17 -20.47
C ALA A 16 -6.64 -11.68 -19.27
N LEU A 17 -6.69 -12.45 -18.19
CA LEU A 17 -7.42 -12.09 -16.99
C LEU A 17 -6.55 -12.17 -15.74
N ILE A 18 -6.87 -11.33 -14.76
CA ILE A 18 -6.32 -11.39 -13.41
C ILE A 18 -7.47 -11.53 -12.41
N VAL A 19 -7.42 -12.57 -11.58
CA VAL A 19 -8.37 -12.79 -10.47
C VAL A 19 -7.76 -12.22 -9.20
N TYR A 20 -8.56 -11.53 -8.40
CA TYR A 20 -8.18 -10.92 -7.13
C TYR A 20 -9.32 -11.01 -6.10
N SER A 21 -8.99 -10.80 -4.83
CA SER A 21 -9.99 -10.80 -3.76
C SER A 21 -10.85 -9.53 -3.78
N ASP A 22 -12.06 -9.58 -3.23
CA ASP A 22 -12.96 -8.42 -3.19
C ASP A 22 -12.38 -7.21 -2.44
N GLN A 23 -11.45 -7.44 -1.49
CA GLN A 23 -10.73 -6.35 -0.82
C GLN A 23 -9.89 -5.51 -1.79
N GLN A 24 -9.43 -6.11 -2.89
CA GLN A 24 -8.63 -5.45 -3.92
C GLN A 24 -9.50 -4.80 -5.01
N ALA A 25 -10.83 -5.02 -5.01
CA ALA A 25 -11.74 -4.45 -6.01
C ALA A 25 -11.84 -2.92 -5.96
N ALA A 26 -11.53 -2.29 -4.82
CA ALA A 26 -11.41 -0.83 -4.71
C ALA A 26 -10.25 -0.25 -5.56
N VAL A 27 -9.22 -1.06 -5.80
CA VAL A 27 -8.02 -0.68 -6.57
C VAL A 27 -8.15 -1.13 -8.03
N TYR A 28 -8.54 -2.37 -8.26
CA TYR A 28 -8.65 -2.96 -9.59
C TYR A 28 -10.11 -2.88 -10.08
N ASN A 29 -10.50 -1.71 -10.61
CA ASN A 29 -11.81 -1.47 -11.20
C ASN A 29 -11.74 -0.63 -12.47
N LEU A 30 -12.83 -0.60 -13.24
CA LEU A 30 -12.87 0.09 -14.53
C LEU A 30 -12.66 1.60 -14.44
N GLN A 31 -13.02 2.25 -13.33
CA GLN A 31 -12.79 3.69 -13.17
C GLN A 31 -11.29 4.00 -13.09
N GLN A 32 -10.54 3.20 -12.33
CA GLN A 32 -9.09 3.35 -12.24
C GLN A 32 -8.40 3.00 -13.56
N VAL A 33 -8.89 1.98 -14.27
CA VAL A 33 -8.41 1.65 -15.62
C VAL A 33 -8.65 2.80 -16.60
N GLN A 34 -9.84 3.40 -16.60
CA GLN A 34 -10.15 4.55 -17.45
C GLN A 34 -9.24 5.75 -17.15
N ARG A 35 -8.96 6.03 -15.87
CA ARG A 35 -8.02 7.08 -15.47
C ARG A 35 -6.63 6.83 -16.06
N LEU A 36 -6.10 5.60 -15.91
CA LEU A 36 -4.78 5.23 -16.45
C LEU A 36 -4.72 5.33 -17.98
N LEU A 37 -5.76 4.87 -18.68
CA LEU A 37 -5.83 5.02 -20.14
C LEU A 37 -5.81 6.49 -20.55
N LYS A 38 -6.53 7.36 -19.83
CA LYS A 38 -6.53 8.81 -20.09
C LYS A 38 -5.14 9.43 -19.86
N GLU A 39 -4.41 8.98 -18.84
CA GLU A 39 -3.02 9.39 -18.58
C GLU A 39 -2.07 8.96 -19.72
N ASP A 40 -2.32 7.80 -20.33
CA ASP A 40 -1.65 7.34 -21.55
C ASP A 40 -2.14 8.05 -22.84
N GLY A 41 -3.05 9.03 -22.73
CA GLY A 41 -3.64 9.73 -23.87
C GLY A 41 -4.67 8.91 -24.66
N ILE A 42 -5.16 7.81 -24.09
CA ILE A 42 -6.12 6.89 -24.68
C ILE A 42 -7.51 7.17 -24.09
N ASN A 43 -8.41 7.70 -24.91
CA ASN A 43 -9.80 7.85 -24.51
C ASN A 43 -10.47 6.48 -24.35
N SER A 44 -11.46 6.40 -23.47
CA SER A 44 -12.25 5.18 -23.31
C SER A 44 -13.64 5.49 -22.75
N ASN A 45 -14.59 4.59 -23.02
CA ASN A 45 -15.96 4.67 -22.51
C ASN A 45 -16.29 3.45 -21.64
N ILE A 46 -16.95 3.68 -20.50
CA ILE A 46 -17.45 2.62 -19.61
C ILE A 46 -18.95 2.46 -19.83
N ASN A 47 -19.39 1.23 -20.08
CA ASN A 47 -20.79 0.82 -20.12
C ASN A 47 -21.00 -0.40 -19.21
N GLY A 48 -21.54 -0.17 -18.01
CA GLY A 48 -21.71 -1.20 -17.00
C GLY A 48 -20.35 -1.78 -16.56
N LEU A 49 -20.19 -3.09 -16.73
CA LEU A 49 -18.99 -3.83 -16.38
C LEU A 49 -18.01 -3.99 -17.56
N VAL A 50 -18.14 -3.16 -18.58
CA VAL A 50 -17.27 -3.17 -19.76
C VAL A 50 -16.72 -1.78 -20.02
N LEU A 51 -15.43 -1.70 -20.33
CA LEU A 51 -14.74 -0.51 -20.81
C LEU A 51 -14.21 -0.79 -22.22
N LEU A 52 -14.46 0.13 -23.14
CA LEU A 52 -13.93 0.11 -24.51
C LEU A 52 -12.95 1.26 -24.71
N SER A 53 -11.72 0.96 -25.12
CA SER A 53 -10.72 1.98 -25.45
C SER A 53 -10.92 2.51 -26.87
N ASP A 54 -10.45 3.73 -27.12
CA ASP A 54 -10.22 4.26 -28.46
C ASP A 54 -8.98 3.64 -29.09
N TRP A 55 -8.78 3.97 -30.37
CA TRP A 55 -7.59 3.59 -31.11
C TRP A 55 -6.36 4.20 -30.45
N ALA A 56 -5.37 3.35 -30.21
CA ALA A 56 -4.08 3.77 -29.70
C ALA A 56 -2.97 2.97 -30.39
N PRO A 57 -1.75 3.52 -30.50
CA PRO A 57 -0.58 2.72 -30.82
C PRO A 57 -0.47 1.55 -29.85
N THR A 58 0.04 0.40 -30.31
CA THR A 58 0.25 -0.78 -29.46
C THR A 58 1.26 -0.50 -28.33
N GLY A 59 2.11 0.51 -28.52
CA GLY A 59 3.19 0.88 -27.60
C GLY A 59 4.35 -0.11 -27.64
N ARG A 60 4.42 -0.95 -28.67
CA ARG A 60 5.50 -1.92 -28.86
C ARG A 60 6.44 -1.46 -29.96
N ALA A 61 7.74 -1.54 -29.70
CA ALA A 61 8.77 -1.13 -30.65
C ALA A 61 8.97 -2.15 -31.80
N ASP A 62 8.54 -3.40 -31.61
CA ASP A 62 8.69 -4.49 -32.57
C ASP A 62 7.46 -4.70 -33.48
N ASP A 63 6.45 -3.83 -33.37
CA ASP A 63 5.30 -3.85 -34.27
C ASP A 63 5.52 -3.00 -35.52
N SER A 64 4.86 -3.36 -36.61
CA SER A 64 4.85 -2.56 -37.83
C SER A 64 4.29 -1.15 -37.54
N ALA A 65 4.91 -0.14 -38.14
CA ALA A 65 4.43 1.25 -38.07
C ALA A 65 2.95 1.34 -38.49
N GLY A 66 2.23 2.31 -37.91
CA GLY A 66 0.81 2.50 -38.19
C GLY A 66 -0.12 1.42 -37.62
N THR A 67 0.40 0.48 -36.82
CA THR A 67 -0.43 -0.52 -36.12
C THR A 67 -1.09 0.11 -34.89
N GLU A 68 -2.42 0.06 -34.86
CA GLU A 68 -3.24 0.57 -33.76
C GLU A 68 -4.17 -0.53 -33.26
N ILE A 69 -4.57 -0.41 -32.00
CA ILE A 69 -5.37 -1.40 -31.28
C ILE A 69 -6.44 -0.71 -30.43
N ARG A 70 -7.62 -1.34 -30.36
CA ARG A 70 -8.65 -1.08 -29.35
C ARG A 70 -8.76 -2.27 -28.43
N TYR A 71 -8.91 -2.02 -27.14
CA TYR A 71 -9.11 -3.05 -26.13
C TYR A 71 -10.54 -3.02 -25.61
N LYS A 72 -11.04 -4.20 -25.27
CA LYS A 72 -12.20 -4.38 -24.39
C LYS A 72 -11.69 -4.86 -23.04
N ILE A 73 -12.13 -4.20 -21.98
CA ILE A 73 -11.76 -4.54 -20.60
C ILE A 73 -13.04 -4.83 -19.84
N GLU A 74 -13.14 -6.02 -19.27
CA GLU A 74 -14.33 -6.49 -18.57
C GLU A 74 -14.01 -6.66 -17.09
N GLN A 75 -14.92 -6.19 -16.24
CA GLN A 75 -14.89 -6.49 -14.81
C GLN A 75 -15.87 -7.62 -14.52
N ILE A 76 -15.36 -8.71 -13.94
CA ILE A 76 -16.15 -9.91 -13.61
C ILE A 76 -16.23 -9.99 -12.09
N ASN A 77 -17.43 -10.13 -11.55
CA ASN A 77 -17.67 -10.31 -10.13
C ASN A 77 -18.30 -11.69 -9.93
N ALA A 78 -17.66 -12.59 -9.17
CA ALA A 78 -18.17 -13.94 -8.92
C ALA A 78 -17.86 -14.39 -7.49
N ASN A 79 -18.90 -14.60 -6.68
CA ASN A 79 -18.89 -15.19 -5.32
C ASN A 79 -17.55 -15.14 -4.56
N GLY A 80 -17.15 -13.95 -4.10
CA GLY A 80 -15.97 -13.75 -3.26
C GLY A 80 -14.66 -13.46 -4.01
N ALA A 81 -14.70 -13.45 -5.35
CA ALA A 81 -13.59 -13.06 -6.20
C ALA A 81 -14.05 -12.09 -7.29
N SER A 82 -13.16 -11.16 -7.62
CA SER A 82 -13.32 -10.19 -8.69
C SER A 82 -12.20 -10.39 -9.72
N ALA A 83 -12.46 -10.08 -10.99
CA ALA A 83 -11.45 -10.20 -12.04
C ALA A 83 -11.52 -9.05 -13.05
N LEU A 84 -10.36 -8.70 -13.60
CA LEU A 84 -10.25 -7.85 -14.79
C LEU A 84 -9.80 -8.73 -15.94
N ALA A 85 -10.56 -8.73 -17.03
CA ALA A 85 -10.22 -9.42 -18.26
C ALA A 85 -9.98 -8.39 -19.38
N VAL A 86 -8.89 -8.56 -20.13
CA VAL A 86 -8.50 -7.70 -21.25
C VAL A 86 -8.51 -8.53 -22.53
N SER A 87 -9.19 -8.02 -23.56
CA SER A 87 -9.23 -8.62 -24.89
C SER A 87 -8.97 -7.59 -25.99
N VAL A 88 -8.54 -8.06 -27.15
CA VAL A 88 -8.42 -7.22 -28.34
C VAL A 88 -9.81 -7.02 -28.92
N GLN A 89 -10.31 -5.78 -28.91
CA GLN A 89 -11.58 -5.44 -29.54
C GLN A 89 -11.41 -5.38 -31.06
N GLN A 90 -10.43 -4.61 -31.54
CA GLN A 90 -10.11 -4.45 -32.96
C GLN A 90 -8.63 -4.07 -33.13
N MET A 91 -8.04 -4.45 -34.26
CA MET A 91 -6.74 -3.95 -34.71
C MET A 91 -6.85 -3.37 -36.11
N ARG A 92 -6.04 -2.35 -36.39
CA ARG A 92 -5.87 -1.81 -37.74
C ARG A 92 -4.42 -1.51 -38.02
N ARG A 93 -4.05 -1.52 -39.29
CA ARG A 93 -2.76 -1.04 -39.79
C ARG A 93 -3.00 -0.13 -40.97
N ASP A 94 -2.48 1.09 -40.90
CA ASP A 94 -2.65 2.10 -41.95
C ASP A 94 -4.14 2.29 -42.34
N GLY A 95 -5.02 2.26 -41.33
CA GLY A 95 -6.47 2.38 -41.51
C GLY A 95 -7.22 1.09 -41.87
N VAL A 96 -6.53 -0.01 -42.21
CA VAL A 96 -7.15 -1.29 -42.59
C VAL A 96 -7.32 -2.20 -41.38
N ILE A 97 -8.56 -2.59 -41.09
CA ILE A 97 -8.87 -3.51 -39.98
C ILE A 97 -8.39 -4.93 -40.32
N PHE A 98 -7.76 -5.60 -39.36
CA PHE A 98 -7.37 -6.99 -39.48
C PHE A 98 -7.62 -7.76 -38.17
N THR A 99 -7.71 -9.08 -38.29
CA THR A 99 -7.83 -9.98 -37.13
C THR A 99 -6.44 -10.53 -36.80
N PRO A 100 -5.89 -10.23 -35.60
CA PRO A 100 -4.64 -10.85 -35.17
C PRO A 100 -4.82 -12.35 -34.91
N ASP A 101 -3.75 -13.12 -35.11
CA ASP A 101 -3.71 -14.52 -34.69
C ASP A 101 -3.72 -14.67 -33.15
N VAL A 102 -3.90 -15.90 -32.67
CA VAL A 102 -4.02 -16.19 -31.23
C VAL A 102 -2.75 -15.79 -30.46
N ALA A 103 -1.57 -15.98 -31.05
CA ALA A 103 -0.30 -15.65 -30.40
C ALA A 103 -0.15 -14.13 -30.23
N ALA A 104 -0.53 -13.36 -31.24
CA ALA A 104 -0.57 -11.91 -31.20
C ALA A 104 -1.62 -11.42 -30.20
N LYS A 105 -2.83 -12.00 -30.17
CA LYS A 105 -3.85 -11.68 -29.15
C LYS A 105 -3.33 -11.91 -27.74
N GLN A 106 -2.71 -13.06 -27.48
CA GLN A 106 -2.11 -13.35 -26.18
C GLN A 106 -1.07 -12.30 -25.82
N ARG A 107 -0.16 -11.99 -26.75
CA ARG A 107 0.90 -11.00 -26.54
C ARG A 107 0.32 -9.63 -26.18
N TYR A 108 -0.62 -9.11 -26.98
CA TYR A 108 -1.19 -7.78 -26.76
C TYR A 108 -2.03 -7.68 -25.49
N THR A 109 -2.80 -8.73 -25.17
CA THR A 109 -3.68 -8.73 -24.00
C THR A 109 -2.89 -8.92 -22.71
N SER A 110 -1.94 -9.86 -22.68
CA SER A 110 -1.06 -10.06 -21.52
C SER A 110 -0.20 -8.82 -21.25
N ASP A 111 0.36 -8.22 -22.28
CA ASP A 111 1.17 -7.00 -22.12
C ASP A 111 0.34 -5.82 -21.59
N ARG A 112 -0.85 -5.60 -22.16
CA ARG A 112 -1.76 -4.55 -21.68
C ARG A 112 -2.22 -4.81 -20.24
N LEU A 113 -2.60 -6.04 -19.91
CA LEU A 113 -2.98 -6.43 -18.56
C LEU A 113 -1.83 -6.19 -17.57
N ASN A 114 -0.62 -6.60 -17.91
CA ASN A 114 0.56 -6.41 -17.07
C ASN A 114 0.85 -4.92 -16.81
N ARG A 115 0.75 -4.06 -17.84
CA ARG A 115 0.93 -2.61 -17.67
C ARG A 115 -0.13 -2.00 -16.77
N LEU A 116 -1.41 -2.36 -16.97
CA LEU A 116 -2.51 -1.91 -16.12
C LEU A 116 -2.31 -2.35 -14.67
N VAL A 117 -1.99 -3.63 -14.44
CA VAL A 117 -1.76 -4.16 -13.09
C VAL A 117 -0.59 -3.43 -12.42
N ALA A 118 0.54 -3.27 -13.11
CA ALA A 118 1.70 -2.57 -12.58
C ALA A 118 1.36 -1.13 -12.18
N ALA A 119 0.72 -0.37 -13.07
CA ALA A 119 0.35 1.02 -12.82
C ALA A 119 -0.70 1.17 -11.71
N LEU A 120 -1.68 0.26 -11.62
CA LEU A 120 -2.68 0.25 -10.55
C LEU A 120 -2.03 -0.05 -9.19
N THR A 121 -1.15 -1.06 -9.14
CA THR A 121 -0.39 -1.39 -7.92
C THR A 121 0.50 -0.23 -7.50
N GLU A 122 1.22 0.40 -8.43
CA GLU A 122 2.08 1.54 -8.14
C GLU A 122 1.28 2.75 -7.65
N ALA A 123 0.18 3.10 -8.31
CA ALA A 123 -0.70 4.19 -7.87
C ALA A 123 -1.27 3.94 -6.47
N TYR A 124 -1.66 2.71 -6.17
CA TYR A 124 -2.15 2.33 -4.84
C TYR A 124 -1.05 2.40 -3.76
N ASN A 125 0.15 1.93 -4.09
CA ASN A 125 1.30 2.02 -3.17
C ASN A 125 1.70 3.47 -2.94
N LYS A 126 1.72 4.29 -4.00
CA LYS A 126 1.99 5.72 -3.91
C LYS A 126 0.91 6.43 -3.11
N GLN A 127 -0.36 6.11 -3.29
CA GLN A 127 -1.44 6.68 -2.46
C GLN A 127 -1.27 6.31 -0.99
N GLN A 128 -0.94 5.06 -0.66
CA GLN A 128 -0.65 4.67 0.72
C GLN A 128 0.59 5.39 1.26
N GLN A 129 1.62 5.52 0.43
CA GLN A 129 2.82 6.25 0.77
C GLN A 129 2.51 7.72 0.99
N ASP A 130 1.73 8.39 0.13
CA ASP A 130 1.33 9.78 0.27
C ASP A 130 0.41 9.99 1.48
N LEU A 131 -0.49 9.07 1.78
CA LEU A 131 -1.28 9.07 3.03
C LEU A 131 -0.38 8.93 4.27
N SER A 132 0.77 8.26 4.15
CA SER A 132 1.80 8.19 5.20
C SER A 132 2.79 9.36 5.16
N SER A 133 2.98 10.02 4.01
CA SER A 133 4.00 11.06 3.74
C SER A 133 3.42 12.48 3.75
N THR A 134 2.09 12.62 3.80
CA THR A 134 1.44 13.89 4.08
C THR A 134 1.98 14.37 5.42
N VAL A 135 2.53 15.59 5.49
CA VAL A 135 3.05 16.21 6.72
C VAL A 135 2.11 15.85 7.87
N VAL A 136 2.53 14.89 8.69
CA VAL A 136 1.65 14.37 9.74
C VAL A 136 1.66 15.44 10.82
N GLY A 137 0.63 16.29 10.78
CA GLY A 137 0.42 17.34 11.77
C GLY A 137 0.41 16.77 13.20
N ALA A 138 0.49 17.67 14.18
CA ALA A 138 0.29 17.31 15.58
C ALA A 138 -1.00 16.50 15.75
N PHE A 139 -0.93 15.38 16.49
CA PHE A 139 -2.12 14.65 16.91
C PHE A 139 -2.03 14.29 18.38
N GLN A 140 -3.19 14.20 19.03
CA GLN A 140 -3.27 13.87 20.44
C GLN A 140 -2.99 12.38 20.64
N SER A 141 -2.38 12.06 21.77
CA SER A 141 -2.13 10.68 22.17
C SER A 141 -2.27 10.54 23.68
N GLY A 142 -2.51 9.32 24.15
CA GLY A 142 -2.76 9.03 25.55
C GLY A 142 -2.52 7.58 25.90
N LEU A 143 -2.26 7.33 27.18
CA LEU A 143 -2.05 5.97 27.69
C LEU A 143 -3.39 5.25 27.82
N ILE A 144 -3.45 4.04 27.29
CA ILE A 144 -4.57 3.11 27.46
C ILE A 144 -4.03 1.73 27.85
N THR A 145 -4.94 0.85 28.24
CA THR A 145 -4.66 -0.59 28.34
C THR A 145 -5.23 -1.27 27.10
N ASP A 146 -4.42 -2.04 26.38
CA ASP A 146 -4.88 -2.81 25.23
C ASP A 146 -5.77 -3.99 25.66
N ASN A 147 -6.40 -4.67 24.70
CA ASN A 147 -7.28 -5.80 24.96
C ASN A 147 -6.58 -6.99 25.65
N ASN A 148 -5.25 -7.01 25.68
CA ASN A 148 -4.42 -8.04 26.31
C ASN A 148 -3.89 -7.59 27.69
N GLY A 149 -4.37 -6.47 28.23
CA GLY A 149 -3.94 -5.96 29.53
C GLY A 149 -2.59 -5.23 29.50
N ARG A 150 -2.02 -4.95 28.31
CA ARG A 150 -0.71 -4.29 28.18
C ARG A 150 -0.90 -2.78 28.07
N LEU A 151 0.02 -2.02 28.67
CA LEU A 151 0.05 -0.57 28.49
C LEU A 151 0.38 -0.23 27.03
N ALA A 152 -0.44 0.62 26.43
CA ALA A 152 -0.32 1.06 25.05
C ALA A 152 -0.45 2.58 24.93
N LEU A 153 0.14 3.14 23.88
CA LEU A 153 -0.06 4.53 23.46
C LEU A 153 -1.18 4.57 22.42
N ALA A 154 -2.36 5.04 22.80
CA ALA A 154 -3.44 5.37 21.87
C ALA A 154 -3.12 6.70 21.19
N MET A 155 -3.40 6.79 19.89
CA MET A 155 -3.14 7.96 19.06
C MET A 155 -4.40 8.30 18.28
N ASP A 156 -4.80 9.57 18.30
CA ASP A 156 -5.89 10.11 17.49
C ASP A 156 -5.44 10.33 16.04
N ALA A 157 -4.95 9.25 15.44
CA ALA A 157 -4.37 9.20 14.12
C ALA A 157 -4.64 7.84 13.49
N THR A 158 -4.81 7.83 12.17
CA THR A 158 -4.91 6.59 11.40
C THR A 158 -3.61 5.78 11.52
N PHE A 159 -3.68 4.47 11.23
CA PHE A 159 -2.51 3.61 11.22
C PHE A 159 -1.35 4.19 10.37
N ALA A 160 -1.65 4.68 9.16
CA ALA A 160 -0.62 5.21 8.26
C ALA A 160 0.07 6.47 8.82
N GLN A 161 -0.70 7.38 9.42
CA GLN A 161 -0.18 8.58 10.06
C GLN A 161 0.68 8.25 11.27
N ALA A 162 0.21 7.37 12.15
CA ALA A 162 0.98 6.93 13.32
C ALA A 162 2.24 6.18 12.92
N TRP A 163 2.14 5.26 11.95
CA TRP A 163 3.27 4.50 11.41
C TRP A 163 4.42 5.39 10.94
N SER A 164 4.06 6.42 10.17
CA SER A 164 4.99 7.41 9.64
C SER A 164 5.56 8.31 10.74
N LYS A 165 4.71 8.94 11.56
CA LYS A 165 5.17 9.89 12.57
C LYS A 165 6.03 9.24 13.66
N LEU A 166 5.72 7.99 14.03
CA LEU A 166 6.57 7.22 14.94
C LEU A 166 7.93 6.91 14.33
N ALA A 167 8.06 6.75 13.01
CA ALA A 167 9.36 6.55 12.36
C ALA A 167 10.32 7.73 12.58
N SER A 168 9.79 8.96 12.62
CA SER A 168 10.57 10.17 12.92
C SER A 168 10.72 10.48 14.42
N ALA A 169 9.79 10.02 15.26
CA ALA A 169 9.81 10.28 16.70
C ALA A 169 10.73 9.31 17.47
N LEU A 170 10.73 8.02 17.11
CA LEU A 170 11.49 6.98 17.80
C LEU A 170 13.01 7.25 17.89
N PRO A 171 13.69 7.73 16.83
CA PRO A 171 15.13 8.01 16.90
C PRO A 171 15.48 9.12 17.91
N GLN A 172 14.57 10.07 18.15
CA GLN A 172 14.77 11.14 19.14
C GLN A 172 14.77 10.61 20.58
N LEU A 173 14.25 9.40 20.80
CA LEU A 173 14.27 8.70 22.08
C LEU A 173 15.33 7.58 22.11
N GLY A 174 16.21 7.51 21.11
CA GLY A 174 17.27 6.50 21.02
C GLY A 174 16.84 5.15 20.46
N PHE A 175 15.67 5.07 19.81
CA PHE A 175 15.22 3.87 19.11
C PHE A 175 15.43 3.98 17.60
N ASP A 176 16.43 3.27 17.08
CA ASP A 176 16.71 3.20 15.65
C ASP A 176 15.95 2.02 15.02
N THR A 177 15.29 2.23 13.87
CA THR A 177 14.63 1.15 13.13
C THR A 177 15.66 0.22 12.47
N VAL A 178 15.59 -1.07 12.78
CA VAL A 178 16.41 -2.13 12.16
C VAL A 178 15.68 -2.75 10.97
N SER A 179 14.43 -3.13 11.18
CA SER A 179 13.58 -3.77 10.18
C SER A 179 12.11 -3.39 10.43
N GLU A 180 11.28 -3.43 9.39
CA GLU A 180 9.86 -3.20 9.54
C GLU A 180 9.01 -3.96 8.53
N VAL A 181 7.81 -4.34 8.96
CA VAL A 181 6.79 -5.01 8.15
C VAL A 181 5.48 -4.23 8.33
N ALA A 182 5.33 -3.15 7.57
CA ALA A 182 4.18 -2.23 7.69
C ALA A 182 2.82 -2.95 7.58
N GLY A 183 2.69 -3.93 6.67
CA GLY A 183 1.47 -4.73 6.53
C GLY A 183 1.10 -5.61 7.75
N ARG A 184 2.01 -5.76 8.72
CA ARG A 184 1.76 -6.40 10.02
C ARG A 184 1.83 -5.40 11.18
N GLY A 185 2.10 -4.13 10.93
CA GLY A 185 2.30 -3.13 11.97
C GLY A 185 3.51 -3.39 12.88
N GLN A 186 4.53 -4.08 12.38
CA GLN A 186 5.67 -4.53 13.18
C GLN A 186 6.95 -3.77 12.83
N ARG A 187 7.59 -3.18 13.83
CA ARG A 187 8.91 -2.55 13.68
C ARG A 187 9.87 -3.12 14.71
N GLU A 188 11.02 -3.58 14.25
CA GLU A 188 12.16 -3.96 15.08
C GLU A 188 13.04 -2.75 15.31
N LEU A 189 13.38 -2.50 16.56
CA LEU A 189 14.10 -1.33 17.02
C LEU A 189 15.38 -1.74 17.72
N LYS A 190 16.46 -0.99 17.49
CA LYS A 190 17.67 -1.04 18.32
C LYS A 190 17.66 0.15 19.26
N TYR A 191 17.61 -0.11 20.55
CA TYR A 191 17.64 0.94 21.56
C TYR A 191 19.07 1.23 22.02
N LYS A 192 19.42 2.51 22.01
CA LYS A 192 20.64 3.06 22.59
C LYS A 192 20.22 4.06 23.68
N PRO A 193 20.52 3.78 24.97
CA PRO A 193 20.12 4.68 26.05
C PRO A 193 20.67 6.09 25.86
N LEU A 194 19.79 7.08 25.99
CA LEU A 194 20.15 8.49 26.03
C LEU A 194 20.57 8.91 27.45
N ASP A 195 21.22 10.07 27.54
CA ASP A 195 21.57 10.69 28.82
C ASP A 195 20.34 11.19 29.57
N LYS A 196 20.45 11.29 30.90
CA LYS A 196 19.36 11.77 31.77
C LYS A 196 18.88 13.16 31.35
N SER A 197 19.79 14.04 30.93
CA SER A 197 19.48 15.39 30.46
C SER A 197 18.62 15.41 29.20
N GLU A 198 18.80 14.44 28.27
CA GLU A 198 17.99 14.35 27.06
C GLU A 198 16.53 14.00 27.40
N TRP A 199 16.32 13.05 28.33
CA TRP A 199 14.98 12.67 28.76
C TRP A 199 14.21 13.79 29.47
N LEU A 200 14.92 14.63 30.23
CA LEU A 200 14.32 15.79 30.91
C LEU A 200 13.71 16.81 29.94
N ARG A 201 14.21 16.89 28.70
CA ARG A 201 13.62 17.76 27.66
C ARG A 201 12.19 17.35 27.30
N PHE A 202 11.85 16.08 27.53
CA PHE A 202 10.51 15.54 27.37
C PHE A 202 9.69 15.54 28.67
N GLY A 203 10.17 16.21 29.73
CA GLY A 203 9.47 16.28 31.02
C GLY A 203 9.34 14.94 31.76
N VAL A 204 10.12 13.92 31.38
CA VAL A 204 10.09 12.59 32.00
C VAL A 204 11.46 12.20 32.54
N SER A 205 11.47 11.32 33.53
CA SER A 205 12.70 10.69 33.99
C SER A 205 13.18 9.64 32.99
N ARG A 206 14.51 9.47 32.87
CA ARG A 206 15.09 8.41 32.03
C ARG A 206 14.51 7.04 32.43
N PRO A 207 13.94 6.26 31.48
CA PRO A 207 13.42 4.93 31.76
C PRO A 207 14.56 3.95 32.07
N ASP A 208 14.25 2.97 32.92
CA ASP A 208 15.12 1.82 33.16
C ASP A 208 14.96 0.81 32.02
N LEU A 209 15.72 1.04 30.94
CA LEU A 209 15.75 0.20 29.76
C LEU A 209 17.20 -0.15 29.42
N GLU A 210 17.44 -1.44 29.21
CA GLU A 210 18.73 -1.96 28.79
C GLU A 210 18.98 -1.67 27.31
N LYS A 211 20.25 -1.47 26.95
CA LYS A 211 20.63 -1.36 25.54
C LYS A 211 20.36 -2.70 24.85
N GLY A 212 19.47 -2.72 23.87
CA GLY A 212 19.00 -3.99 23.32
C GLY A 212 18.13 -3.86 22.08
N THR A 213 17.54 -4.99 21.70
CA THR A 213 16.52 -5.06 20.65
C THR A 213 15.14 -4.95 21.29
N TYR A 214 14.25 -4.22 20.63
CA TYR A 214 12.87 -4.00 21.06
C TYR A 214 11.92 -4.13 19.87
N HIS A 215 10.66 -4.43 20.13
CA HIS A 215 9.65 -4.54 19.09
C HIS A 215 8.49 -3.58 19.35
N LEU A 216 8.13 -2.83 18.31
CA LEU A 216 6.96 -1.97 18.31
C LEU A 216 5.88 -2.61 17.44
N GLN A 217 4.71 -2.82 18.04
CA GLN A 217 3.50 -3.27 17.38
C GLN A 217 2.51 -2.11 17.31
N ILE A 218 2.08 -1.75 16.11
CA ILE A 218 1.04 -0.75 15.86
C ILE A 218 -0.20 -1.46 15.32
N SER A 219 -1.36 -1.13 15.86
CA SER A 219 -2.65 -1.71 15.48
C SER A 219 -3.66 -0.60 15.18
N ALA A 220 -4.53 -0.81 14.19
CA ALA A 220 -5.66 0.07 13.96
C ALA A 220 -6.79 -0.23 14.96
N VAL A 221 -7.36 0.81 15.57
CA VAL A 221 -8.50 0.74 16.48
C VAL A 221 -9.59 1.67 15.94
N GLY A 222 -10.43 1.14 15.05
CA GLY A 222 -11.42 1.96 14.33
C GLY A 222 -10.74 2.99 13.43
N LYS A 223 -10.91 4.28 13.74
CA LYS A 223 -10.22 5.40 13.06
C LYS A 223 -8.92 5.82 13.73
N GLN A 224 -8.61 5.24 14.89
CA GLN A 224 -7.44 5.55 15.71
C GLN A 224 -6.40 4.44 15.59
N SER A 225 -5.29 4.59 16.29
CA SER A 225 -4.24 3.59 16.35
C SER A 225 -3.71 3.43 17.77
N ALA A 226 -3.17 2.25 18.07
CA ALA A 226 -2.54 1.94 19.33
C ALA A 226 -1.16 1.34 19.10
N ALA A 227 -0.17 1.79 19.87
CA ALA A 227 1.20 1.28 19.81
C ALA A 227 1.59 0.58 21.12
N VAL A 228 2.19 -0.59 21.00
CA VAL A 228 2.73 -1.39 22.11
C VAL A 228 4.20 -1.67 21.86
N LEU A 229 5.04 -1.37 22.85
CA LEU A 229 6.46 -1.66 22.87
C LEU A 229 6.74 -2.88 23.75
N SER A 230 7.59 -3.78 23.27
CA SER A 230 8.03 -4.99 23.98
C SER A 230 9.54 -5.18 23.85
N ASP A 231 10.12 -5.94 24.77
CA ASP A 231 11.53 -6.36 24.70
C ASP A 231 11.77 -7.39 23.57
N GLU A 232 13.02 -7.86 23.47
CA GLU A 232 13.47 -8.88 22.50
C GLU A 232 12.73 -10.22 22.64
N ASP A 233 12.26 -10.55 23.84
CA ASP A 233 11.46 -11.76 24.11
C ASP A 233 9.97 -11.57 23.78
N GLY A 234 9.57 -10.36 23.38
CA GLY A 234 8.16 -9.99 23.15
C GLY A 234 7.37 -9.73 24.44
N LYS A 235 8.05 -9.59 25.59
CA LYS A 235 7.40 -9.24 26.87
C LYS A 235 7.15 -7.74 26.93
N ALA A 236 6.03 -7.38 27.54
CA ALA A 236 5.72 -5.97 27.79
C ALA A 236 6.82 -5.35 28.67
N LEU A 237 7.14 -4.09 28.39
CA LEU A 237 8.07 -3.34 29.23
C LEU A 237 7.53 -3.19 30.66
N ASN A 238 8.44 -2.95 31.60
CA ASN A 238 8.06 -2.48 32.93
C ASN A 238 7.18 -1.23 32.79
N GLU A 239 6.12 -1.16 33.61
CA GLU A 239 5.11 -0.10 33.55
C GLU A 239 5.71 1.31 33.63
N ASP A 240 6.69 1.56 34.51
CA ASP A 240 7.32 2.88 34.65
C ASP A 240 8.17 3.24 33.44
N ALA A 241 8.91 2.26 32.90
CA ALA A 241 9.68 2.44 31.68
C ALA A 241 8.77 2.71 30.47
N ALA A 242 7.68 1.95 30.35
CA ALA A 242 6.68 2.12 29.30
C ALA A 242 6.02 3.50 29.37
N LYS A 243 5.57 3.93 30.56
CA LYS A 243 5.00 5.26 30.79
C LYS A 243 5.96 6.36 30.37
N ALA A 244 7.23 6.28 30.77
CA ALA A 244 8.23 7.28 30.41
C ALA A 244 8.44 7.37 28.88
N VAL A 245 8.58 6.24 28.19
CA VAL A 245 8.73 6.22 26.71
C VAL A 245 7.49 6.76 26.02
N TYR A 246 6.31 6.30 26.41
CA TYR A 246 5.06 6.71 25.78
C TYR A 246 4.71 8.17 26.04
N ASN A 247 4.98 8.70 27.23
CA ASN A 247 4.79 10.13 27.51
C ASN A 247 5.75 11.00 26.70
N ALA A 248 7.00 10.58 26.53
CA ALA A 248 7.95 11.30 25.68
C ALA A 248 7.54 11.25 24.20
N LEU A 249 7.08 10.09 23.71
CA LEU A 249 6.48 9.98 22.38
C LEU A 249 5.27 10.89 22.25
N ALA A 250 4.38 10.94 23.24
CA ALA A 250 3.19 11.79 23.18
C ALA A 250 3.53 13.27 22.96
N GLN A 251 4.60 13.76 23.59
CA GLN A 251 5.09 15.13 23.35
C GLN A 251 5.63 15.30 21.93
N LEU A 252 6.42 14.34 21.43
CA LEU A 252 6.95 14.38 20.07
C LEU A 252 5.85 14.30 19.00
N LEU A 253 4.74 13.62 19.28
CA LEU A 253 3.61 13.47 18.36
C LEU A 253 2.66 14.68 18.38
N ALA A 254 2.68 15.46 19.46
CA ALA A 254 1.90 16.69 19.63
C ALA A 254 2.54 17.93 18.97
N HIS A 255 3.73 17.78 18.38
CA HIS A 255 4.46 18.80 17.63
C HIS A 255 4.79 18.34 16.21
#